data_AF-A0A2E6GUS9-F1
#
_entry.id   AF-A0A2E6GUS9-F1
#
_cell.length_a   1.000
_cell.length_b   1.000
_cell.length_c   1.000
_cell.angle_alpha   90.00
_cell.angle_beta   90.00
_cell.angle_gamma   90.00
#
_symmetry.space_group_name_H-M   'P 1'
#
loop_
_entity.id
_entity.type
_entity.pdbx_description
1 polymer ?
#
loop_
_entity_poly.entity_id
_entity_poly.type
_entity_poly.pdbx_seq_one_letter_code
_entity_poly.pdbx_strand_id
1 'polypeptide(L)' 'YYIVTEKCTECVGFHDEPQCAAVCPVDCCVDDEDNEETEEELLAKKDFMHL' A
#
# COMPACT_ATOMS: atom_id res chain seq x y z
N TYR A 1 -4.03 1.14 -13.90
CA TYR A 1 -3.49 -0.01 -13.13
C TYR A 1 -4.59 -0.54 -12.24
N TYR A 2 -4.51 -1.78 -11.77
CA TYR A 2 -5.34 -2.25 -10.65
C TYR A 2 -4.39 -2.69 -9.54
N ILE A 3 -4.71 -2.36 -8.31
CA ILE A 3 -3.93 -2.73 -7.12
C ILE A 3 -4.60 -3.97 -6.53
N VAL A 4 -3.80 -4.98 -6.15
CA VAL A 4 -4.31 -6.13 -5.40
C VAL A 4 -4.24 -5.77 -3.93
N THR A 5 -5.38 -5.43 -3.33
CA THR A 5 -5.47 -4.92 -1.95
C THR A 5 -4.78 -5.84 -0.94
N GLU A 6 -4.95 -7.16 -1.08
CA GLU A 6 -4.31 -8.17 -0.20
C GLU A 6 -2.77 -8.14 -0.25
N LYS A 7 -2.16 -7.43 -1.21
CA LYS A 7 -0.71 -7.26 -1.34
C LYS A 7 -0.26 -5.80 -1.23
N CYS A 8 -1.19 -4.86 -1.12
CA CYS A 8 -0.86 -3.46 -0.91
C CYS A 8 -0.54 -3.25 0.58
N THR A 9 0.67 -2.85 0.89
CA THR A 9 1.07 -2.46 2.26
C THR A 9 1.14 -0.94 2.40
N GLU A 10 0.62 -0.19 1.42
CA GLU A 10 0.81 1.27 1.29
C GLU A 10 2.30 1.69 1.37
N CYS A 11 3.19 0.76 0.99
CA CYS A 11 4.64 0.85 1.18
C CYS A 11 5.13 0.95 2.64
N VAL A 12 4.25 0.87 3.64
CA VAL A 12 4.60 0.82 5.06
C VAL A 12 5.58 -0.33 5.33
N GLY A 13 6.65 -0.01 6.06
CA GLY A 13 7.75 -0.93 6.35
C GLY A 13 8.80 -1.07 5.24
N PHE A 14 8.63 -0.41 4.09
CA PHE A 14 9.61 -0.35 3.00
C PHE A 14 10.04 1.08 2.65
N HIS A 15 9.08 2.00 2.58
CA HIS A 15 9.30 3.41 2.23
C HIS A 15 8.42 4.31 3.09
N ASP A 16 8.78 5.58 3.18
CA ASP A 16 8.02 6.59 3.94
C ASP A 16 6.73 7.03 3.23
N GLU A 17 6.61 6.76 1.92
CA GLU A 17 5.45 7.13 1.09
C GLU A 17 5.13 6.08 0.00
N PRO A 18 3.87 5.99 -0.47
CA PRO A 18 3.48 5.07 -1.54
C PRO A 18 4.20 5.36 -2.86
N GLN A 19 5.08 4.44 -3.25
CA GLN A 19 5.90 4.60 -4.46
C GLN A 19 5.06 4.62 -5.75
N CYS A 20 3.92 3.93 -5.77
CA CYS A 20 2.99 3.97 -6.90
C CYS A 20 2.39 5.36 -7.11
N ALA A 21 2.03 6.07 -6.03
CA ALA A 21 1.48 7.42 -6.08
C ALA A 21 2.56 8.43 -6.47
N ALA A 22 3.77 8.31 -5.90
CA ALA A 22 4.90 9.22 -6.18
C ALA A 22 5.33 9.26 -7.65
N VAL A 23 5.13 8.17 -8.40
CA VAL A 23 5.53 8.08 -9.82
C VAL A 23 4.36 8.16 -10.81
N CYS A 24 3.11 8.21 -10.32
CA CYS A 24 1.95 8.18 -11.18
C CYS A 24 1.84 9.49 -11.98
N PRO A 25 1.89 9.46 -13.32
CA PRO A 25 1.89 10.68 -14.13
C PRO A 25 0.52 11.39 -14.19
N VAL A 26 -0.51 10.79 -13.59
CA VAL A 26 -1.90 11.24 -13.64
C VAL A 26 -2.56 11.22 -12.26
N ASP A 27 -1.79 11.05 -11.19
CA ASP A 27 -2.25 11.13 -9.79
C ASP A 27 -3.47 10.25 -9.47
N CYS A 28 -3.57 9.07 -10.08
CA CYS A 28 -4.73 8.18 -9.94
C CYS A 28 -4.57 7.06 -8.89
N CYS A 29 -3.46 7.03 -8.15
CA CYS A 29 -3.26 6.11 -7.03
C CYS A 29 -3.65 6.86 -5.75
N VAL A 30 -4.88 6.63 -5.30
CA VAL A 30 -5.51 7.27 -4.15
C VAL A 30 -5.95 6.19 -3.15
N ASP A 31 -6.29 6.61 -1.93
CA ASP A 31 -6.73 5.73 -0.85
C ASP A 31 -8.03 4.98 -1.23
N ASP A 32 -8.11 3.73 -0.80
CA ASP A 32 -9.25 2.85 -1.06
C ASP A 32 -10.18 2.84 0.16
N GLU A 33 -11.29 3.59 0.08
CA GLU A 33 -12.28 3.72 1.16
C GLU A 33 -12.93 2.37 1.56
N ASP A 34 -12.91 1.36 0.69
CA ASP A 34 -13.44 0.02 1.00
C ASP A 34 -12.44 -0.86 1.75
N ASN A 35 -11.16 -0.45 1.85
CA ASN A 35 -10.07 -1.23 2.42
C ASN A 35 -9.15 -0.36 3.28
N GLU A 36 -9.72 0.40 4.21
CA GLU A 36 -8.95 1.14 5.22
C GLU A 36 -8.22 0.17 6.18
N GLU A 37 -6.91 0.35 6.32
CA GLU A 37 -6.06 -0.49 7.17
C GLU A 37 -5.24 0.37 8.13
N THR A 38 -5.02 -0.14 9.34
CA THR A 38 -4.11 0.47 10.32
C THR A 38 -2.65 0.18 9.98
N GLU A 39 -1.73 0.98 10.48
CA GLU A 39 -0.28 0.74 10.30
C GLU A 39 0.13 -0.66 10.81
N GLU A 40 -0.47 -1.14 11.90
CA GLU A 40 -0.24 -2.48 12.44
C GLU A 40 -0.68 -3.59 11.47
N GLU A 41 -1.81 -3.43 10.80
CA GLU A 41 -2.32 -4.38 9.78
C GLU A 41 -1.42 -4.38 8.53
N LEU A 42 -1.00 -3.21 8.06
CA LEU A 42 -0.09 -3.06 6.92
C LEU A 42 1.28 -3.69 7.20
N LEU A 43 1.82 -3.51 8.41
CA LEU A 43 3.05 -4.16 8.85
C LEU A 43 2.91 -5.68 8.95
N ALA A 44 1.78 -6.17 9.48
CA ALA A 44 1.49 -7.61 9.53
C ALA A 44 1.41 -8.23 8.13
N LYS A 45 0.80 -7.54 7.17
CA LYS A 45 0.74 -7.98 5.76
C LYS A 45 2.13 -8.03 5.13
N LYS A 46 2.96 -7.01 5.36
CA LYS A 46 4.36 -6.97 4.93
C LYS A 46 5.16 -8.15 5.50
N ASP A 47 4.99 -8.45 6.79
CA ASP A 47 5.64 -9.57 7.44
C ASP A 47 5.15 -10.91 6.88
N PHE A 48 3.85 -11.09 6.62
CA PHE A 48 3.31 -12.30 5.99
C PHE A 48 3.86 -12.57 4.58
N MET A 49 4.13 -11.54 3.78
CA MET A 49 4.61 -11.71 2.40
C MET A 49 6.12 -11.91 2.28
N HIS A 50 6.89 -11.52 3.29
CA HIS A 50 8.36 -11.44 3.21
C HIS A 50 9.11 -12.19 4.33
N LEU A 51 8.40 -12.89 5.21
CA LEU A 51 8.95 -13.84 6.20
C LEU A 51 8.53 -15.28 5.87
#